data_AF-A0A7J3MZ45-F1
#
_entry.id   AF-A0A7J3MZ45-F1
#
_cell.length_a   1.000
_cell.length_b   1.000
_cell.length_c   1.000
_cell.angle_alpha   90.00
_cell.angle_beta   90.00
_cell.angle_gamma   90.00
#
_symmetry.space_group_name_H-M   'P 1'
#
loop_
_entity.id
_entity.type
_entity.pdbx_description
1 polymer ?
#
loop_
_entity_poly.entity_id
_entity_poly.type
_entity_poly.pdbx_seq_one_letter_code
_entity_poly.pdbx_strand_id
1 'polypeptide(L)'
;TKVFSLYGFSKVPPIELKGISSINEFYRGLIEVLDKVSNTIGSHKNKCRVYTNTTPGFKAETFFITLISLLIGVNIIYIHESLSQPILSLRVPLLIERKELKQLLEILEKIKIHINALTSAIGYDKYTECRDCGLIVMENHEYVILDPVKIFINTVTKQV
;
A
#
# COMPACT_ATOMS: atom_id res chain seq x y z
N THR A 1 18.64 20.54 -10.21
CA THR A 1 17.54 21.25 -9.51
C THR A 1 16.92 22.39 -10.32
N LYS A 2 17.69 23.18 -11.10
CA LYS A 2 17.17 24.26 -11.99
C LYS A 2 16.47 23.79 -13.28
N VAL A 3 16.62 22.51 -13.65
CA VAL A 3 16.18 21.98 -14.96
C VAL A 3 14.65 22.04 -15.11
N PHE A 4 13.88 21.60 -14.11
CA PHE A 4 12.41 21.57 -14.22
C PHE A 4 11.79 22.97 -14.35
N SER A 5 12.29 23.95 -13.62
CA SER A 5 11.82 25.34 -13.72
C SER A 5 12.11 25.98 -15.08
N LEU A 6 13.21 25.58 -15.75
CA LEU A 6 13.54 26.08 -17.10
C LEU A 6 12.52 25.62 -18.15
N TYR A 7 11.89 24.46 -17.94
CA TYR A 7 10.84 23.92 -18.81
C TYR A 7 9.42 24.29 -18.35
N GLY A 8 9.28 25.25 -17.44
CA GLY A 8 7.96 25.71 -16.96
C GLY A 8 7.27 24.77 -15.98
N PHE A 9 7.95 23.75 -15.45
CA PHE A 9 7.37 22.87 -14.44
C PHE A 9 7.44 23.50 -13.05
N SER A 10 6.30 23.55 -12.37
CA SER A 10 6.23 23.88 -10.95
C SER A 10 6.66 22.68 -10.12
N LYS A 11 7.74 22.83 -9.36
CA LYS A 11 8.20 21.80 -8.43
C LYS A 11 7.45 21.90 -7.11
N VAL A 12 6.95 20.76 -6.62
CA VAL A 12 6.47 20.62 -5.24
C VAL A 12 7.67 20.25 -4.34
N PRO A 13 7.79 20.82 -3.12
CA PRO A 13 8.81 20.41 -2.17
C PRO A 13 8.81 18.88 -1.95
N PRO A 14 9.99 18.23 -1.87
CA PRO A 14 10.04 16.80 -1.61
C PRO A 14 9.44 16.50 -0.22
N ILE A 15 8.74 15.37 -0.12
CA ILE A 15 8.32 14.82 1.16
C ILE A 15 9.43 13.88 1.62
N GLU A 16 10.02 14.17 2.79
CA GLU A 16 11.04 13.30 3.38
C GLU A 16 10.39 12.10 4.06
N LEU A 17 11.00 10.93 3.89
CA LEU A 17 10.58 9.66 4.49
C LEU A 17 11.68 9.16 5.41
N LYS A 18 11.31 8.48 6.50
CA LYS A 18 12.29 7.77 7.31
C LYS A 18 12.88 6.60 6.52
N GLY A 19 14.19 6.41 6.66
CA GLY A 19 14.88 5.27 6.07
C GLY A 19 14.42 3.95 6.68
N ILE A 20 14.32 2.91 5.85
CA ILE A 20 14.10 1.54 6.29
C ILE A 20 15.47 0.88 6.43
N SER A 21 15.94 0.69 7.67
CA SER A 21 17.30 0.16 7.93
C SER A 21 17.31 -1.22 8.59
N SER A 22 16.16 -1.71 9.04
CA SER A 22 16.02 -3.04 9.66
C SER A 22 14.67 -3.68 9.36
N ILE A 23 14.56 -4.99 9.60
CA ILE A 23 13.30 -5.73 9.44
C ILE A 23 12.18 -5.19 10.35
N ASN A 24 12.54 -4.76 11.57
CA ASN A 24 11.59 -4.19 12.52
C ASN A 24 11.07 -2.82 12.05
N GLU A 25 11.87 -2.10 11.27
CA GLU A 25 11.49 -0.80 10.70
C GLU A 25 10.80 -0.93 9.35
N PHE A 26 10.99 -2.03 8.62
CA PHE A 26 10.49 -2.24 7.27
C PHE A 26 9.01 -1.93 7.15
N TYR A 27 8.21 -2.56 8.00
CA TYR A 27 6.77 -2.36 8.00
C TYR A 27 6.35 -0.94 8.37
N ARG A 28 7.05 -0.30 9.30
CA ARG A 28 6.77 1.08 9.72
C ARG A 28 7.12 2.10 8.64
N GLY A 29 8.29 1.96 8.01
CA GLY A 29 8.68 2.80 6.89
C GLY A 29 7.78 2.59 5.68
N LEU A 30 7.35 1.35 5.43
CA LEU A 30 6.40 1.05 4.38
C LEU A 30 5.03 1.69 4.62
N ILE A 31 4.53 1.63 5.86
CA ILE A 31 3.32 2.33 6.29
C ILE A 31 3.43 3.83 5.99
N GLU A 32 4.56 4.45 6.32
CA GLU A 32 4.80 5.87 6.11
C GLU A 32 4.82 6.22 4.61
N VAL A 33 5.47 5.39 3.78
CA VAL A 33 5.46 5.52 2.32
C VAL A 33 4.03 5.48 1.78
N LEU A 34 3.27 4.45 2.18
CA LEU A 34 1.90 4.24 1.72
C LEU A 34 0.98 5.41 2.11
N ASP A 35 1.05 5.87 3.35
CA ASP A 35 0.25 6.99 3.84
C ASP A 35 0.57 8.28 3.08
N LYS A 36 1.85 8.66 2.97
CA LYS A 36 2.25 9.89 2.28
C LYS A 36 1.96 9.86 0.78
N VAL A 37 2.20 8.73 0.12
CA VAL A 37 1.93 8.57 -1.32
C VAL A 37 0.43 8.65 -1.59
N SER A 38 -0.38 7.89 -0.84
CA SER A 38 -1.84 7.91 -1.03
C SER A 38 -2.45 9.28 -0.75
N ASN A 39 -2.05 9.96 0.32
CA ASN A 39 -2.51 11.32 0.64
C ASN A 39 -2.11 12.34 -0.44
N THR A 40 -0.89 12.22 -0.97
CA THR A 40 -0.42 13.07 -2.07
C THR A 40 -1.24 12.84 -3.34
N ILE A 41 -1.45 11.58 -3.72
CA ILE A 41 -2.28 11.24 -4.89
C ILE A 41 -3.71 11.74 -4.68
N GLY A 42 -4.32 11.44 -3.53
CA GLY A 42 -5.71 11.79 -3.22
C GLY A 42 -5.97 13.30 -3.24
N SER A 43 -5.03 14.11 -2.74
CA SER A 43 -5.15 15.58 -2.75
C SER A 43 -5.03 16.23 -4.14
N HIS A 44 -4.50 15.50 -5.12
CA HIS A 44 -4.24 16.00 -6.47
C HIS A 44 -5.14 15.35 -7.54
N LYS A 45 -5.62 14.12 -7.35
CA LYS A 45 -6.34 13.36 -8.39
C LYS A 45 -7.62 14.03 -8.90
N ASN A 46 -8.26 14.88 -8.09
CA ASN A 46 -9.45 15.64 -8.47
C ASN A 46 -9.13 17.01 -9.10
N LYS A 47 -7.86 17.43 -9.07
CA LYS A 47 -7.40 18.74 -9.58
C LYS A 47 -6.60 18.60 -10.87
N CYS A 48 -5.89 17.48 -11.04
CA CYS A 48 -5.06 17.22 -12.20
C CYS A 48 -4.95 15.72 -12.47
N ARG A 49 -4.45 15.39 -13.66
CA ARG A 49 -4.13 14.01 -14.01
C ARG A 49 -2.83 13.60 -13.31
N VAL A 50 -2.93 12.64 -12.41
CA VAL A 50 -1.79 12.13 -11.65
C VAL A 50 -1.15 10.96 -12.40
N TYR A 51 0.17 10.92 -12.38
CA TYR A 51 0.98 9.81 -12.87
C TYR A 51 2.00 9.43 -11.79
N THR A 52 2.22 8.13 -11.62
CA THR A 52 3.26 7.60 -10.72
C THR A 52 4.43 7.11 -11.54
N ASN A 53 5.62 7.68 -11.34
CA ASN A 53 6.84 7.18 -11.96
C ASN A 53 7.50 6.16 -11.03
N THR A 54 7.59 4.91 -11.47
CA THR A 54 8.18 3.79 -10.72
C THR A 54 9.55 3.40 -11.23
N THR A 55 10.17 4.25 -12.05
CA THR A 55 11.56 4.08 -12.51
C THR A 55 12.58 4.18 -11.36
N PRO A 56 12.55 5.23 -10.51
CA PRO A 56 13.51 5.36 -9.42
C PRO A 56 13.03 4.65 -8.16
N GLY A 57 13.98 4.33 -7.27
CA GLY A 57 13.72 3.79 -5.92
C GLY A 57 14.07 2.31 -5.79
N PHE A 58 13.95 1.79 -4.57
CA PHE A 58 14.20 0.38 -4.32
C PHE A 58 13.00 -0.48 -4.75
N LYS A 59 13.27 -1.72 -5.18
CA LYS A 59 12.23 -2.65 -5.69
C LYS A 59 11.08 -2.86 -4.70
N ALA A 60 11.38 -2.94 -3.40
CA ALA A 60 10.36 -3.13 -2.38
C ALA A 60 9.41 -1.91 -2.31
N GLU A 61 9.94 -0.70 -2.22
CA GLU A 61 9.14 0.53 -2.14
C GLU A 61 8.32 0.76 -3.41
N THR A 62 8.96 0.62 -4.57
CA THR A 62 8.33 0.79 -5.88
C THR A 62 7.22 -0.23 -6.13
N PHE A 63 7.34 -1.46 -5.64
CA PHE A 63 6.26 -2.45 -5.67
C PHE A 63 5.01 -1.96 -4.94
N PHE A 64 5.15 -1.49 -3.70
CA PHE A 64 4.01 -1.00 -2.92
C PHE A 64 3.43 0.31 -3.47
N ILE A 65 4.27 1.20 -3.98
CA ILE A 65 3.84 2.41 -4.69
C ILE A 65 3.03 2.04 -5.95
N THR A 66 3.48 1.04 -6.71
CA THR A 66 2.75 0.53 -7.88
C THR A 66 1.38 0.00 -7.46
N LEU A 67 1.34 -0.85 -6.43
CA LEU A 67 0.10 -1.46 -5.94
C LEU A 67 -0.92 -0.40 -5.49
N ILE A 68 -0.51 0.58 -4.68
CA ILE A 68 -1.42 1.62 -4.22
C ILE A 68 -1.89 2.53 -5.36
N SER A 69 -1.01 2.84 -6.31
CA SER A 69 -1.38 3.62 -7.51
C SER A 69 -2.41 2.90 -8.37
N LEU A 70 -2.28 1.58 -8.56
CA LEU A 70 -3.28 0.77 -9.26
C LEU A 70 -4.63 0.79 -8.53
N LEU A 71 -4.61 0.63 -7.21
CA LEU A 71 -5.83 0.63 -6.39
C LEU A 71 -6.55 1.98 -6.37
N ILE A 72 -5.81 3.09 -6.40
CA ILE A 72 -6.39 4.44 -6.50
C ILE A 72 -6.80 4.77 -7.95
N GLY A 73 -6.37 3.98 -8.94
CA GLY A 73 -6.70 4.17 -10.36
C GLY A 73 -5.79 5.15 -11.10
N VAL A 74 -4.58 5.38 -10.61
CA VAL A 74 -3.59 6.30 -11.21
C VAL A 74 -2.81 5.61 -12.32
N ASN A 75 -2.43 6.36 -13.35
CA ASN A 75 -1.54 5.87 -14.40
C ASN A 75 -0.11 5.68 -13.86
N ILE A 76 0.56 4.60 -14.27
CA ILE A 76 1.93 4.31 -13.85
C ILE A 76 2.84 4.38 -15.07
N ILE A 77 3.99 5.02 -14.91
CA ILE A 77 5.03 5.17 -15.92
C ILE A 77 6.32 4.53 -15.41
N TYR A 78 6.98 3.77 -16.27
CA TYR A 78 8.29 3.19 -16.03
C TYR A 78 9.19 3.42 -17.25
N ILE A 79 10.45 3.78 -17.04
CA ILE A 79 11.43 3.96 -18.11
C ILE A 79 12.49 2.88 -17.95
N HIS A 80 12.48 1.90 -18.84
CA HIS A 80 13.52 0.87 -18.85
C HIS A 80 14.85 1.47 -19.31
N GLU A 81 15.93 1.18 -18.60
CA GLU A 81 17.27 1.72 -18.88
C GLU A 81 17.70 1.51 -20.33
N SER A 82 17.51 0.30 -20.86
CA SER A 82 17.90 -0.04 -22.24
C SER A 82 16.96 0.51 -23.32
N LEU A 83 15.74 0.92 -22.97
CA LEU A 83 14.74 1.37 -23.94
C LEU A 83 14.66 2.90 -24.04
N SER A 84 15.06 3.61 -22.98
CA SER A 84 15.09 5.08 -22.93
C SER A 84 13.76 5.76 -23.32
N GLN A 85 12.64 5.03 -23.20
CA GLN A 85 11.30 5.50 -23.50
C GLN A 85 10.35 5.22 -22.34
N PRO A 86 9.40 6.13 -22.05
CA PRO A 86 8.38 5.89 -21.04
C PRO A 86 7.40 4.82 -21.50
N ILE A 87 7.25 3.79 -20.69
CA ILE A 87 6.30 2.71 -20.85
C ILE A 87 5.14 2.97 -19.88
N LEU A 88 3.92 2.98 -20.41
CA LEU A 88 2.72 2.98 -19.59
C LEU A 88 2.49 1.57 -19.05
N SER A 89 2.42 1.44 -17.73
CA SER A 89 2.11 0.16 -17.10
C SER A 89 0.68 -0.28 -17.41
N LEU A 90 0.44 -1.58 -17.36
CA LEU A 90 -0.89 -2.16 -17.52
C LEU A 90 -1.82 -1.62 -16.43
N ARG A 91 -2.92 -0.97 -16.84
CA ARG A 91 -4.04 -0.64 -15.95
C ARG A 91 -4.89 -1.88 -15.74
N VAL A 92 -4.40 -2.78 -14.90
CA VAL A 92 -5.22 -3.88 -14.40
C VAL A 92 -6.13 -3.29 -13.32
N PRO A 93 -7.47 -3.31 -13.50
CA PRO A 93 -8.39 -2.87 -12.46
C PRO A 93 -8.30 -3.86 -11.29
N LEU A 94 -7.59 -3.46 -10.23
CA LEU A 94 -7.53 -4.22 -9.00
C LEU A 94 -8.75 -3.87 -8.15
N LEU A 95 -9.59 -4.87 -7.89
CA LEU A 95 -10.71 -4.74 -6.98
C LEU A 95 -10.36 -5.46 -5.69
N ILE A 96 -10.45 -4.73 -4.58
CA ILE A 96 -10.45 -5.33 -3.26
C ILE A 96 -11.89 -5.72 -2.94
N GLU A 97 -12.12 -7.00 -2.61
CA GLU A 97 -13.40 -7.47 -2.10
C GLU A 97 -13.68 -6.90 -0.71
N ARG A 98 -14.19 -5.67 -0.68
CA ARG A 98 -14.37 -4.88 0.56
C ARG A 98 -15.22 -5.58 1.60
N LYS A 99 -16.19 -6.40 1.18
CA LYS A 99 -17.10 -7.09 2.10
C LYS A 99 -16.33 -8.07 2.98
N GLU A 100 -15.50 -8.91 2.37
CA GLU A 100 -14.70 -9.89 3.10
C GLU A 100 -13.67 -9.21 4.00
N LEU A 101 -13.01 -8.18 3.47
CA LEU A 101 -12.00 -7.44 4.22
C LEU A 101 -12.57 -6.65 5.40
N LYS A 102 -13.76 -6.05 5.25
CA LYS A 102 -14.47 -5.41 6.36
C LYS A 102 -14.91 -6.44 7.41
N GLN A 103 -15.45 -7.57 6.99
CA GLN A 103 -15.83 -8.65 7.92
C GLN A 103 -14.62 -9.16 8.70
N LEU A 104 -13.48 -9.37 8.02
CA LEU A 104 -12.23 -9.79 8.65
C LEU A 104 -11.73 -8.74 9.65
N LEU A 105 -11.76 -7.45 9.28
CA LEU A 105 -11.42 -6.35 10.18
C LEU A 105 -12.34 -6.31 11.40
N GLU A 106 -13.65 -6.36 11.21
CA GLU A 106 -14.62 -6.31 12.31
C GLU A 106 -14.47 -7.48 13.29
N ILE A 107 -14.17 -8.68 12.80
CA ILE A 107 -13.93 -9.87 13.64
C ILE A 107 -12.67 -9.67 14.48
N LEU A 108 -11.60 -9.16 13.87
CA LEU A 108 -10.28 -9.07 14.50
C LEU A 108 -10.08 -7.78 15.32
N GLU A 109 -10.82 -6.71 15.06
CA GLU A 109 -10.83 -5.49 15.89
C GLU A 109 -11.60 -5.68 17.20
N LYS A 110 -12.67 -6.48 17.16
CA LYS A 110 -13.52 -6.72 18.34
C LYS A 110 -12.88 -7.69 19.33
N ILE A 111 -11.88 -8.44 18.91
CA ILE A 111 -11.41 -9.59 19.67
C ILE A 111 -9.89 -9.73 19.47
N LYS A 112 -9.13 -9.66 20.57
CA LYS A 112 -7.83 -10.32 20.66
C LYS A 112 -8.11 -11.81 20.78
N ILE A 113 -8.08 -12.53 19.66
CA ILE A 113 -8.69 -13.87 19.60
C ILE A 113 -7.66 -14.96 19.89
N HIS A 114 -7.99 -15.85 20.82
CA HIS A 114 -7.37 -17.18 20.88
C HIS A 114 -7.72 -18.00 19.63
N ILE A 115 -6.78 -18.85 19.17
CA ILE A 115 -6.92 -19.64 17.93
C ILE A 115 -8.26 -20.37 17.77
N ASN A 116 -8.80 -20.95 18.85
CA ASN A 116 -10.04 -21.72 18.83
C ASN A 116 -11.27 -20.86 18.49
N ALA A 117 -11.33 -19.63 19.00
CA ALA A 117 -12.43 -18.73 18.70
C ALA A 117 -12.30 -18.13 17.29
N LEU A 118 -11.08 -17.91 16.79
CA LEU A 118 -10.86 -17.39 15.44
C LEU A 118 -11.23 -18.45 14.40
N THR A 119 -10.71 -19.67 14.55
CA THR A 119 -11.02 -20.80 13.66
C THR A 119 -12.52 -21.14 13.65
N SER A 120 -13.22 -20.99 14.79
CA SER A 120 -14.68 -21.14 14.83
C SER A 120 -15.43 -20.05 14.08
N ALA A 121 -14.89 -18.83 14.02
CA ALA A 121 -15.54 -17.68 13.39
C ALA A 121 -15.32 -17.63 11.87
N ILE A 122 -14.10 -17.93 11.38
CA ILE A 122 -13.75 -17.80 9.96
C ILE A 122 -13.48 -19.14 9.26
N GLY A 123 -13.47 -20.25 10.00
CA GLY A 123 -13.07 -21.56 9.49
C GLY A 123 -11.55 -21.77 9.52
N TYR A 124 -11.13 -23.04 9.63
CA TYR A 124 -9.72 -23.40 9.73
C TYR A 124 -8.91 -23.05 8.47
N ASP A 125 -9.50 -23.27 7.28
CA ASP A 125 -8.83 -23.02 6.00
C ASP A 125 -8.54 -21.52 5.83
N LYS A 126 -9.55 -20.67 6.07
CA LYS A 126 -9.39 -19.21 5.99
C LYS A 126 -8.46 -18.66 7.07
N TYR A 127 -8.46 -19.25 8.26
CA TYR A 127 -7.46 -18.95 9.28
C TYR A 127 -6.04 -19.23 8.79
N THR A 128 -5.83 -20.40 8.20
CA THR A 128 -4.52 -20.85 7.71
C THR A 128 -4.04 -19.93 6.59
N GLU A 129 -4.92 -19.61 5.63
CA GLU A 129 -4.63 -18.65 4.56
C GLU A 129 -4.28 -17.26 5.12
N CYS A 130 -5.07 -16.73 6.05
CA CYS A 130 -4.79 -15.42 6.65
C CYS A 130 -3.42 -15.39 7.36
N ARG A 131 -3.06 -16.47 8.04
CA ARG A 131 -1.76 -16.59 8.72
C ARG A 131 -0.62 -16.69 7.72
N ASP A 132 -0.74 -17.57 6.73
CA ASP A 132 0.33 -17.89 5.79
C ASP A 132 0.61 -16.72 4.83
N CYS A 133 -0.41 -15.94 4.51
CA CYS A 133 -0.28 -14.70 3.73
C CYS A 133 0.15 -13.48 4.58
N GLY A 134 0.35 -13.64 5.89
CA GLY A 134 0.78 -12.57 6.79
C GLY A 134 -0.27 -11.49 7.08
N LEU A 135 -1.57 -11.80 6.89
CA LEU A 135 -2.66 -10.89 7.28
C LEU A 135 -2.81 -10.82 8.80
N ILE A 136 -2.61 -11.96 9.47
CA ILE A 136 -2.63 -12.07 10.93
C ILE A 136 -1.32 -12.60 11.46
N VAL A 137 -0.94 -12.14 12.64
CA VAL A 137 0.27 -12.56 13.37
C VAL A 137 -0.08 -12.91 14.81
N MET A 138 0.70 -13.82 15.42
CA MET A 138 0.54 -14.17 16.83
C MET A 138 1.40 -13.24 17.69
N GLU A 139 0.76 -12.49 18.58
CA GLU A 139 1.40 -11.61 19.55
C GLU A 139 0.85 -11.90 20.95
N ASN A 140 1.72 -12.14 21.92
CA ASN A 140 1.32 -12.40 23.31
C ASN A 140 0.24 -13.51 23.47
N HIS A 141 0.31 -14.57 22.67
CA HIS A 141 -0.66 -15.69 22.61
C HIS A 141 -2.03 -15.36 22.00
N GLU A 142 -2.17 -14.17 21.41
CA GLU A 142 -3.38 -13.70 20.74
C GLU A 142 -3.08 -13.48 19.25
N TYR A 143 -4.05 -13.70 18.37
CA TYR A 143 -3.91 -13.33 16.96
C TYR A 143 -4.41 -11.90 16.72
N VAL A 144 -3.60 -11.11 16.03
CA VAL A 144 -3.91 -9.72 15.66
C VAL A 144 -3.66 -9.51 14.17
N ILE A 145 -4.35 -8.53 13.56
CA ILE A 145 -4.02 -8.10 12.19
C ILE A 145 -2.67 -7.40 12.20
N LEU A 146 -1.83 -7.74 11.22
CA LEU A 146 -0.57 -7.06 10.97
C LEU A 146 -0.81 -5.56 10.68
N ASP A 147 -0.19 -4.66 11.45
CA ASP A 147 -0.47 -3.22 11.36
C ASP A 147 -0.39 -2.61 9.94
N PRO A 148 0.60 -2.95 9.10
CA PRO A 148 0.63 -2.59 7.68
C PRO A 148 -0.65 -2.90 6.92
N VAL A 149 -1.28 -4.04 7.20
CA VAL A 149 -2.52 -4.47 6.56
C VAL A 149 -3.66 -3.55 6.99
N LYS A 150 -3.80 -3.23 8.29
CA LYS A 150 -4.81 -2.28 8.77
C LYS A 150 -4.70 -0.94 8.07
N ILE A 151 -3.48 -0.41 7.97
CA ILE A 151 -3.22 0.89 7.37
C ILE A 151 -3.50 0.85 5.87
N PHE A 152 -3.03 -0.19 5.18
CA PHE A 152 -3.32 -0.37 3.76
C PHE A 152 -4.82 -0.39 3.50
N ILE A 153 -5.60 -1.14 4.28
CA ILE A 153 -7.06 -1.22 4.10
C ILE A 153 -7.71 0.14 4.39
N ASN A 154 -7.34 0.81 5.47
CA ASN A 154 -7.84 2.15 5.80
C ASN A 154 -7.53 3.16 4.71
N THR A 155 -6.33 3.10 4.13
CA THR A 155 -5.91 3.99 3.04
C THR A 155 -6.72 3.74 1.77
N VAL A 156 -6.86 2.48 1.36
CA VAL A 156 -7.60 2.14 0.13
C VAL A 156 -9.08 2.45 0.28
N THR A 157 -9.67 2.17 1.44
CA THR A 157 -11.11 2.42 1.69
C THR A 157 -11.46 3.91 1.76
N LYS A 158 -10.54 4.79 2.16
CA LYS A 158 -10.73 6.25 2.15
C LYS A 158 -10.62 6.87 0.76
N GLN A 159 -9.81 6.28 -0.11
CA GLN A 159 -9.43 6.87 -1.39
C GLN A 159 -10.34 6.45 -2.55
N VAL A 160 -11.07 5.35 -2.43
CA VAL A 160 -11.94 4.78 -3.47
C VAL A 160 -13.38 4.78 -3.00
#